data_AF-D5M9W1-F1
#
_entry.id   AF-D5M9W1-F1
#
_cell.length_a   1.000
_cell.length_b   1.000
_cell.length_c   1.000
_cell.angle_alpha   90.00
_cell.angle_beta   90.00
_cell.angle_gamma   90.00
#
_symmetry.space_group_name_H-M   'P 1'
#
loop_
_entity.id
_entity.type
_entity.pdbx_description
1 polymer ?
#
loop_
_entity_poly.entity_id
_entity_poly.type
_entity_poly.pdbx_seq_one_letter_code
_entity_poly.pdbx_strand_id
1 'polypeptide(L)'
;NHHQTYVNGLNSALQTIAEAESKGDFTKAATVAPLLNFHGGGHLNHSLFWENLAPASRGGGGEPDGALKVFLISANDLLPTSLRQMNTALAGIQGSGWAWLVKDKSAGTLGLVTRANQDPVSGPYVPLMGIDAWEHAYY
;
A
#
# COMPACT_ATOMS: atom_id res chain seq x y z
N ASN A 1 -3.79 -11.14 -12.93
CA ASN A 1 -2.81 -12.23 -12.71
C ASN A 1 -1.87 -11.94 -11.52
N HIS A 2 -1.35 -10.72 -11.36
CA HIS A 2 -0.42 -10.36 -10.27
C HIS A 2 -0.95 -10.57 -8.84
N HIS A 3 -2.15 -10.06 -8.52
CA HIS A 3 -2.70 -10.19 -7.17
C HIS A 3 -2.84 -11.67 -6.73
N GLN A 4 -3.27 -12.56 -7.63
CA GLN A 4 -3.36 -13.98 -7.35
C GLN A 4 -2.00 -14.60 -7.00
N THR A 5 -0.93 -14.18 -7.68
CA THR A 5 0.43 -14.62 -7.37
C THR A 5 0.87 -14.22 -5.96
N TYR A 6 0.51 -13.00 -5.51
CA TYR A 6 0.77 -12.59 -4.13
C TYR A 6 0.00 -13.42 -3.12
N VAL A 7 -1.28 -13.71 -3.37
CA VAL A 7 -2.09 -14.59 -2.50
C VAL A 7 -1.46 -15.98 -2.39
N ASN A 8 -1.10 -16.58 -3.53
CA ASN A 8 -0.50 -17.92 -3.57
C ASN A 8 0.85 -17.95 -2.85
N GLY A 9 1.71 -16.96 -3.11
CA GLY A 9 3.02 -16.86 -2.48
C GLY A 9 2.95 -16.61 -0.97
N LEU A 10 1.98 -15.83 -0.51
CA LEU A 10 1.73 -15.60 0.91
C LEU A 10 1.36 -16.91 1.61
N ASN A 11 0.41 -17.66 1.04
CA ASN A 11 0.00 -18.95 1.60
C ASN A 11 1.17 -19.95 1.68
N SER A 12 2.00 -20.01 0.62
CA SER A 12 3.18 -20.87 0.59
C SER A 12 4.24 -20.47 1.63
N ALA A 13 4.48 -19.17 1.82
CA ALA A 13 5.40 -18.67 2.84
C ALA A 13 4.93 -19.04 4.25
N LEU A 14 3.64 -18.82 4.56
CA LEU A 14 3.05 -19.16 5.86
C LEU A 14 3.10 -20.67 6.14
N GLN A 15 2.82 -21.50 5.13
CA GLN A 15 2.94 -22.96 5.25
C GLN A 15 4.38 -23.37 5.58
N THR A 16 5.37 -22.81 4.87
CA THR A 16 6.79 -23.14 5.09
C THR A 16 7.23 -22.74 6.50
N ILE A 17 6.78 -21.58 6.99
CA ILE A 17 7.08 -21.13 8.37
C ILE A 17 6.48 -22.11 9.38
N ALA A 18 5.20 -22.48 9.24
CA ALA A 18 4.55 -23.41 10.16
C ALA A 18 5.22 -24.80 10.17
N GLU A 19 5.60 -25.31 9.00
CA GLU A 19 6.34 -26.57 8.89
C GLU A 19 7.72 -26.49 9.55
N ALA A 20 8.44 -25.38 9.36
CA ALA A 20 9.75 -25.17 9.98
C ALA A 20 9.66 -25.05 11.51
N GLU A 21 8.68 -24.30 12.02
CA GLU A 21 8.40 -24.17 13.45
C GLU A 21 8.06 -25.54 14.07
N SER A 22 7.24 -26.35 13.40
CA SER A 22 6.89 -27.71 13.88
C SER A 22 8.10 -28.64 14.02
N LYS A 23 9.18 -28.35 13.28
CA LYS A 23 10.45 -29.10 13.30
C LYS A 23 11.52 -28.43 14.16
N GLY A 24 11.24 -27.28 14.76
CA GLY A 24 12.22 -26.47 15.49
C GLY A 24 13.32 -25.87 14.61
N ASP A 25 13.12 -25.80 13.28
CA ASP A 25 14.09 -25.25 12.33
C ASP A 25 13.85 -23.75 12.11
N PHE A 26 14.17 -22.95 13.12
CA PHE A 26 13.99 -21.49 13.06
C PHE A 26 14.89 -20.82 12.03
N THR A 27 16.00 -21.46 11.63
CA THR A 27 16.83 -20.99 10.51
C THR A 27 16.03 -21.04 9.22
N LYS A 28 15.34 -22.16 8.93
CA LYS A 28 14.47 -22.25 7.75
C LYS A 28 13.33 -21.24 7.82
N ALA A 29 12.67 -21.09 8.97
CA ALA A 29 11.60 -20.10 9.14
C ALA A 29 12.09 -18.68 8.81
N ALA A 30 13.27 -18.30 9.31
CA ALA A 30 13.85 -16.97 9.08
C ALA A 30 14.16 -16.71 7.60
N THR A 31 14.60 -17.71 6.83
CA THR A 31 14.90 -17.55 5.39
C THR A 31 13.68 -17.17 4.54
N VAL A 32 12.46 -17.40 5.04
CA VAL A 32 11.21 -17.12 4.33
C VAL A 32 10.74 -15.66 4.52
N ALA A 33 11.32 -14.92 5.47
CA ALA A 33 10.91 -13.55 5.79
C ALA A 33 10.84 -12.60 4.57
N PRO A 34 11.78 -12.61 3.61
CA PRO A 34 11.68 -11.78 2.41
C PRO A 34 10.46 -12.11 1.53
N LEU A 35 10.13 -13.41 1.40
CA LEU A 35 8.95 -13.86 0.64
C LEU A 35 7.66 -13.50 1.35
N LEU A 36 7.62 -13.64 2.68
CA LEU A 36 6.49 -13.21 3.49
C LEU A 36 6.24 -11.70 3.32
N ASN A 37 7.28 -10.87 3.38
CA ASN A 37 7.17 -9.43 3.17
C ASN A 37 6.66 -9.10 1.77
N PHE A 38 7.27 -9.69 0.73
CA PHE A 38 6.94 -9.39 -0.66
C PHE A 38 5.51 -9.82 -1.02
N HIS A 39 5.13 -11.06 -0.70
CA HIS A 39 3.80 -11.57 -1.04
C HIS A 39 2.72 -11.05 -0.11
N GLY A 40 3.00 -10.95 1.19
CA GLY A 40 2.06 -10.38 2.17
C GLY A 40 1.80 -8.90 1.91
N GLY A 41 2.85 -8.13 1.68
CA GLY A 41 2.74 -6.74 1.28
C GLY A 41 2.02 -6.56 -0.05
N GLY A 42 2.33 -7.39 -1.06
CA GLY A 42 1.66 -7.34 -2.35
C GLY A 42 0.17 -7.65 -2.27
N HIS A 43 -0.22 -8.62 -1.45
CA HIS A 43 -1.62 -8.93 -1.19
C HIS A 43 -2.34 -7.77 -0.49
N LEU A 44 -1.75 -7.21 0.57
CA LEU A 44 -2.35 -6.09 1.31
C LEU A 44 -2.50 -4.85 0.43
N ASN A 45 -1.43 -4.46 -0.27
CA ASN A 45 -1.40 -3.27 -1.12
C ASN A 45 -2.48 -3.35 -2.22
N HIS A 46 -2.57 -4.48 -2.92
CA HIS A 46 -3.57 -4.65 -3.97
C HIS A 46 -4.99 -4.76 -3.42
N SER A 47 -5.20 -5.37 -2.25
CA SER A 47 -6.54 -5.42 -1.63
C SER A 47 -7.07 -4.01 -1.36
N LEU A 48 -6.23 -3.15 -0.75
CA LEU A 48 -6.57 -1.75 -0.51
C LEU A 48 -6.69 -0.93 -1.81
N PHE A 49 -5.91 -1.28 -2.84
CA PHE A 49 -6.00 -0.64 -4.16
C PHE A 49 -7.35 -0.90 -4.82
N TRP A 50 -7.85 -2.13 -4.80
CA TRP A 50 -9.15 -2.42 -5.40
C TRP A 50 -10.30 -1.74 -4.66
N GLU A 51 -10.19 -1.59 -3.33
CA GLU A 51 -11.18 -0.87 -2.52
C GLU A 51 -11.19 0.64 -2.76
N ASN A 52 -10.07 1.21 -3.24
CA ASN A 52 -9.96 2.64 -3.51
C ASN A 52 -10.39 3.05 -4.93
N LEU A 53 -10.68 2.07 -5.81
CA LEU A 53 -11.09 2.31 -7.19
C LEU A 53 -12.58 2.03 -7.39
N ALA A 54 -13.25 2.97 -8.07
CA ALA A 54 -14.60 2.78 -8.56
C ALA A 54 -14.75 3.41 -9.95
N PRO A 55 -15.67 2.92 -10.80
CA PRO A 55 -16.03 3.63 -12.02
C PRO A 55 -16.57 5.03 -11.71
N ALA A 56 -16.28 6.00 -12.58
CA ALA A 56 -16.78 7.37 -12.41
C ALA A 56 -18.32 7.44 -12.29
N SER A 57 -19.03 6.57 -13.03
CA SER A 57 -20.48 6.45 -12.96
C SER A 57 -21.02 5.85 -11.65
N ARG A 58 -20.13 5.36 -10.77
CA ARG A 58 -20.48 4.73 -9.49
C ARG A 58 -19.72 5.34 -8.31
N GLY A 59 -19.46 6.65 -8.37
CA GLY A 59 -18.83 7.39 -7.27
C GLY A 59 -17.30 7.35 -7.26
N GLY A 60 -16.65 6.92 -8.35
CA GLY A 60 -15.22 7.10 -8.54
C GLY A 60 -14.85 8.49 -9.03
N GLY A 61 -13.65 8.96 -8.67
CA GLY A 61 -13.15 10.28 -9.06
C GLY A 61 -13.80 11.44 -8.29
N GLY A 62 -13.58 12.67 -8.78
CA GLY A 62 -14.01 13.88 -8.09
C GLY A 62 -13.13 14.24 -6.89
N GLU A 63 -13.68 15.04 -5.97
CA GLU A 63 -13.02 15.43 -4.73
C GLU A 63 -13.63 14.65 -3.55
N PRO A 64 -12.87 14.37 -2.49
CA PRO A 64 -13.43 13.80 -1.27
C PRO A 64 -14.48 14.73 -0.67
N ASP A 65 -15.37 14.19 0.16
CA ASP A 65 -16.39 14.93 0.90
C ASP A 65 -16.23 14.77 2.43
N GLY A 66 -17.19 15.32 3.19
CA GLY A 66 -17.28 15.15 4.64
C GLY A 66 -16.03 15.55 5.41
N ALA A 67 -15.71 14.78 6.45
CA ALA A 67 -14.60 15.06 7.36
C ALA A 67 -13.23 15.05 6.65
N LEU A 68 -13.06 14.22 5.61
CA LEU A 68 -11.82 14.16 4.85
C LEU A 68 -11.59 15.45 4.04
N LYS A 69 -12.64 15.96 3.37
CA LYS A 69 -12.58 17.26 2.67
C LYS A 69 -12.27 18.39 3.63
N VAL A 70 -13.00 18.46 4.75
CA VAL A 70 -12.79 19.49 5.77
C VAL A 70 -11.35 19.45 6.28
N PHE A 71 -10.81 18.26 6.54
CA PHE A 71 -9.44 18.10 6.99
C PHE A 71 -8.44 18.63 5.95
N LEU A 72 -8.59 18.23 4.68
CA LEU A 72 -7.70 18.66 3.58
C LEU A 72 -7.75 20.17 3.32
N ILE A 73 -8.92 20.80 3.48
CA ILE A 73 -9.06 22.27 3.34
C ILE A 73 -8.49 22.99 4.56
N SER A 74 -8.82 22.52 5.77
CA SER A 74 -8.42 23.17 7.03
C SER A 74 -6.91 23.21 7.24
N ALA A 75 -6.18 22.27 6.63
CA ALA A 75 -4.74 22.21 6.66
C ALA A 75 -4.09 23.05 5.55
N ASN A 76 -4.54 24.28 5.30
CA ASN A 76 -4.04 25.23 4.26
C ASN A 76 -4.33 24.84 2.79
N ASP A 77 -5.56 24.44 2.46
CA ASP A 77 -5.95 24.10 1.08
C ASP A 77 -5.00 23.07 0.43
N LEU A 78 -4.73 22.01 1.19
CA LEU A 78 -3.75 21.00 0.78
C LEU A 78 -4.25 20.18 -0.40
N LEU A 79 -5.54 20.15 -0.74
CA LEU A 79 -6.03 19.21 -1.75
C LEU A 79 -5.30 19.34 -3.12
N PRO A 80 -5.20 20.52 -3.77
CA PRO A 80 -4.43 20.64 -5.01
C PRO A 80 -2.93 20.37 -4.82
N THR A 81 -2.39 20.73 -3.66
CA THR A 81 -0.97 20.54 -3.33
C THR A 81 -0.64 19.07 -3.08
N SER A 82 -1.50 18.32 -2.39
CA SER A 82 -1.40 16.90 -2.10
C SER A 82 -1.53 16.08 -3.38
N LEU A 83 -2.42 16.46 -4.31
CA LEU A 83 -2.49 15.83 -5.63
C LEU A 83 -1.19 16.04 -6.41
N ARG A 84 -0.65 17.27 -6.44
CA ARG A 84 0.65 17.54 -7.08
C ARG A 84 1.79 16.74 -6.42
N GLN A 85 1.87 16.75 -5.10
CA GLN A 85 2.89 16.02 -4.36
C GLN A 85 2.76 14.51 -4.57
N MET A 86 1.55 13.96 -4.65
CA MET A 86 1.32 12.55 -4.97
C MET A 86 1.84 12.21 -6.37
N ASN A 87 1.51 13.02 -7.38
CA ASN A 87 2.01 12.82 -8.74
C ASN A 87 3.54 12.93 -8.82
N THR A 88 4.14 13.90 -8.12
CA THR A 88 5.60 14.03 -8.02
C THR A 88 6.22 12.82 -7.32
N ALA A 89 5.60 12.32 -6.24
CA ALA A 89 6.08 11.13 -5.53
C ALA A 89 6.04 9.89 -6.42
N LEU A 90 4.94 9.66 -7.14
CA LEU A 90 4.80 8.57 -8.10
C LEU A 90 5.85 8.63 -9.20
N ALA A 91 6.01 9.79 -9.84
CA ALA A 91 7.01 9.98 -10.90
C ALA A 91 8.47 9.86 -10.41
N GLY A 92 8.70 10.09 -9.11
CA GLY A 92 10.01 9.99 -8.49
C GLY A 92 10.40 8.58 -8.04
N ILE A 93 9.50 7.59 -8.14
CA ILE A 93 9.82 6.20 -7.78
C ILE A 93 10.82 5.65 -8.80
N GLN A 94 11.98 5.21 -8.31
CA GLN A 94 12.99 4.52 -9.11
C GLN A 94 12.79 3.01 -8.97
N GLY A 95 12.40 2.35 -10.07
CA GLY A 95 12.02 0.94 -10.07
C GLY A 95 10.55 0.75 -9.69
N SER A 96 10.24 -0.35 -9.01
CA SER A 96 8.86 -0.69 -8.65
C SER A 96 8.48 -0.13 -7.28
N GLY A 97 7.23 0.32 -7.12
CA GLY A 97 6.77 0.83 -5.83
C GLY A 97 5.35 1.38 -5.81
N TRP A 98 5.01 2.01 -4.70
CA TRP A 98 3.71 2.60 -4.41
C TRP A 98 3.86 3.99 -3.82
N ALA A 99 2.86 4.84 -4.04
CA ALA A 99 2.67 6.06 -3.27
C ALA A 99 1.36 6.00 -2.48
N TRP A 100 1.40 6.44 -1.23
CA TRP A 100 0.28 6.33 -0.28
C TRP A 100 -0.02 7.66 0.39
N LEU A 101 -1.29 8.02 0.42
CA LEU A 101 -1.85 8.93 1.41
C LEU A 101 -2.05 8.13 2.70
N VAL A 102 -1.47 8.62 3.79
CA VAL A 102 -1.50 7.96 5.10
C VAL A 102 -1.98 8.91 6.18
N LYS A 103 -2.52 8.33 7.26
CA LYS A 103 -2.79 9.03 8.51
C LYS A 103 -1.79 8.61 9.57
N ASP A 104 -1.17 9.57 10.25
CA ASP A 104 -0.39 9.30 11.46
C ASP A 104 -1.34 8.89 12.60
N LYS A 105 -1.08 7.74 13.24
CA LYS A 105 -1.92 7.18 14.30
C LYS A 105 -1.94 8.04 15.56
N SER A 106 -0.86 8.74 15.85
CA SER A 106 -0.68 9.54 17.06
C SER A 106 -1.16 10.97 16.84
N ALA A 107 -0.61 11.64 15.82
CA ALA A 107 -0.91 13.03 15.52
C ALA A 107 -2.25 13.21 14.79
N GLY A 108 -2.77 12.15 14.15
CA GLY A 108 -3.98 12.21 13.35
C GLY A 108 -3.82 12.98 12.03
N THR A 109 -2.60 13.41 11.69
CA THR A 109 -2.28 14.20 10.51
C THR A 109 -2.20 13.35 9.26
N LEU A 110 -2.44 13.97 8.10
CA LEU A 110 -2.25 13.34 6.80
C LEU A 110 -0.82 13.53 6.31
N GLY A 111 -0.30 12.53 5.62
CA GLY A 111 1.02 12.56 5.00
C GLY A 111 1.07 11.75 3.72
N LEU A 112 2.15 11.94 2.95
CA LEU A 112 2.45 11.16 1.77
C LEU A 112 3.72 10.35 2.02
N VAL A 113 3.68 9.06 1.66
CA VAL A 113 4.85 8.18 1.75
C VAL A 113 4.96 7.33 0.49
N THR A 114 6.18 7.01 0.09
CA THR A 114 6.45 6.00 -0.93
C THR A 114 6.91 4.69 -0.30
N ARG A 115 6.69 3.59 -0.99
CA ARG A 115 7.16 2.26 -0.61
C ARG A 115 7.79 1.57 -1.80
N ALA A 116 8.97 1.00 -1.58
CA ALA A 116 9.65 0.22 -2.60
C ALA A 116 8.97 -1.14 -2.77
N ASN A 117 8.95 -1.64 -4.00
CA ASN A 117 8.40 -2.94 -4.35
C ASN A 117 6.98 -3.13 -3.79
N GLN A 118 6.83 -4.09 -2.87
CA GLN A 118 5.56 -4.41 -2.20
C GLN A 118 5.61 -4.12 -0.70
N ASP A 119 6.56 -3.33 -0.22
CA ASP A 119 6.65 -3.01 1.20
C ASP A 119 5.34 -2.34 1.68
N PRO A 120 4.67 -2.86 2.72
CA PRO A 120 3.39 -2.31 3.15
C PRO A 120 3.59 -1.00 3.92
N VAL A 121 2.53 -0.18 3.96
CA VAL A 121 2.43 0.87 4.98
C VAL A 121 2.19 0.21 6.34
N SER A 122 3.11 0.42 7.27
CA SER A 122 3.07 -0.17 8.62
C SER A 122 3.56 0.84 9.68
N GLY A 123 3.64 0.40 10.94
CA GLY A 123 4.16 1.20 12.04
C GLY A 123 3.23 2.35 12.44
N PRO A 124 3.68 3.62 12.44
CA PRO A 124 2.90 4.75 12.92
C PRO A 124 1.78 5.18 11.96
N TYR A 125 1.72 4.61 10.76
CA TYR A 125 0.82 5.04 9.71
C TYR A 125 -0.33 4.07 9.47
N VAL A 126 -1.47 4.62 9.06
CA VAL A 126 -2.61 3.89 8.49
C VAL A 126 -2.72 4.28 7.01
N PRO A 127 -2.70 3.33 6.06
CA PRO A 127 -2.93 3.63 4.65
C PRO A 127 -4.39 4.08 4.43
N LEU A 128 -4.59 5.13 3.64
CA LEU A 128 -5.91 5.63 3.27
C LEU A 128 -6.20 5.46 1.79
N MET A 129 -5.27 5.87 0.92
CA MET A 129 -5.38 5.73 -0.52
C MET A 129 -3.99 5.47 -1.10
N GLY A 130 -3.88 4.47 -1.96
CA GLY A 130 -2.62 4.03 -2.54
C GLY A 130 -2.72 3.96 -4.05
N ILE A 131 -1.63 4.30 -4.74
CA ILE A 131 -1.53 4.19 -6.20
C ILE A 131 -0.34 3.29 -6.51
N ASP A 132 -0.60 2.28 -7.34
CA ASP A 132 0.41 1.35 -7.85
C ASP A 132 1.25 2.03 -8.93
N ALA A 133 2.57 2.07 -8.74
CA ALA A 133 3.53 2.59 -9.71
C ALA A 133 4.39 1.47 -10.34
N TRP A 134 4.03 0.21 -10.16
CA TRP A 134 4.64 -0.88 -10.92
C TRP A 134 4.28 -0.76 -12.40
N GLU A 135 5.24 -1.06 -13.30
CA GLU A 135 5.02 -0.95 -14.75
C GLU A 135 3.83 -1.78 -15.24
N HIS A 136 3.58 -2.95 -14.62
CA HIS A 136 2.41 -3.80 -14.95
C HIS A 136 1.05 -3.12 -14.71
N ALA A 137 1.03 -1.98 -14.02
CA ALA A 137 -0.19 -1.25 -13.73
C ALA A 137 -0.62 -0.35 -14.91
N TYR A 138 0.30 -0.04 -15.84
CA TYR A 138 0.05 0.92 -16.92
C TYR A 138 0.72 0.62 -18.27
N TYR A 139 1.64 -0.35 -18.37
CA TYR A 139 2.18 -0.89 -19.63
C TYR A 139 1.51 -2.20 -20.02
#